data_AF-A0A9E4XZS0-F1
#
_entry.id   AF-A0A9E4XZS0-F1
#
_cell.length_a   1.000
_cell.length_b   1.000
_cell.length_c   1.000
_cell.angle_alpha   90.00
_cell.angle_beta   90.00
_cell.angle_gamma   90.00
#
_symmetry.space_group_name_H-M   'P 1'
#
loop_
_entity.id
_entity.type
_entity.pdbx_description
1 polymer ?
#
loop_
_entity_poly.entity_id
_entity_poly.type
_entity_poly.pdbx_seq_one_letter_code
_entity_poly.pdbx_strand_id
1 'polypeptide(L)'
;MGSGPSDSGRIALQNAYRQALASGVLDSYRTRRWQRGPEFASWLTQDQLAVLTAEQALTLYRASGGRRNREFGSNPIEEIRDSVDFLLFDTIKLEGRFDECASAGGGFKLEGAGKEFVSYLLCLKDPNLFALWNPHSDRILRRMGIYPRGLGKGNLGMAYMDILEALQRVRQLMGLSDFRVVDEFAYAVTRPVKALAG
;
A
#
# COMPACT_ATOMS: atom_id res chain seq x y z
N MET A 1 -25.71 -3.59 -3.15
CA MET A 1 -24.67 -4.38 -2.46
C MET A 1 -24.24 -5.50 -3.40
N GLY A 2 -22.96 -5.59 -3.74
CA GLY A 2 -22.45 -6.69 -4.57
C GLY A 2 -22.36 -7.96 -3.73
N SER A 3 -22.90 -9.07 -4.22
CA SER A 3 -22.70 -10.39 -3.65
C SER A 3 -21.20 -10.66 -3.57
N GLY A 4 -20.68 -10.91 -2.36
CA GLY A 4 -19.28 -11.27 -2.16
C GLY A 4 -18.89 -12.55 -2.91
N PRO A 5 -17.61 -12.93 -2.90
CA PRO A 5 -17.17 -14.15 -3.58
C PRO A 5 -17.92 -15.37 -3.03
N SER A 6 -18.25 -16.33 -3.89
CA SER A 6 -18.83 -17.60 -3.46
C SER A 6 -17.89 -18.33 -2.48
N ASP A 7 -18.44 -19.18 -1.62
CA ASP A 7 -17.65 -19.95 -0.66
C ASP A 7 -16.56 -20.77 -1.35
N SER A 8 -16.87 -21.39 -2.49
CA SER A 8 -15.89 -22.12 -3.31
C SER A 8 -14.77 -21.23 -3.83
N GLY A 9 -15.09 -20.00 -4.26
CA GLY A 9 -14.08 -19.03 -4.72
C GLY A 9 -13.17 -18.56 -3.59
N ARG A 10 -13.72 -18.35 -2.39
CA ARG A 10 -12.97 -17.99 -1.18
C ARG A 10 -12.02 -19.11 -0.75
N ILE A 11 -12.49 -20.36 -0.72
CA ILE A 11 -11.67 -21.53 -0.37
C ILE A 11 -10.51 -21.69 -1.36
N ALA A 12 -10.76 -21.50 -2.66
CA ALA A 12 -9.71 -21.56 -3.68
C ALA A 12 -8.62 -20.50 -3.46
N LEU A 13 -9.00 -19.27 -3.11
CA LEU A 13 -8.05 -18.20 -2.79
C LEU A 13 -7.24 -18.49 -1.51
N GLN A 14 -7.89 -19.02 -0.47
CA GLN A 14 -7.21 -19.43 0.77
C GLN A 14 -6.18 -20.53 0.49
N ASN A 15 -6.54 -21.54 -0.30
CA ASN A 15 -5.64 -22.64 -0.64
C ASN A 15 -4.46 -22.15 -1.48
N ALA A 16 -4.69 -21.28 -2.46
CA ALA A 16 -3.62 -20.67 -3.24
C ALA A 16 -2.64 -19.87 -2.36
N TYR A 17 -3.15 -19.12 -1.38
CA TYR A 17 -2.30 -18.38 -0.45
C TYR A 17 -1.49 -19.31 0.47
N ARG A 18 -2.10 -20.36 1.03
CA ARG A 18 -1.39 -21.37 1.83
C ARG A 18 -0.28 -22.07 1.03
N GLN A 19 -0.55 -22.39 -0.23
CA GLN A 19 0.46 -22.99 -1.11
C GLN A 19 1.62 -22.02 -1.37
N ALA A 20 1.33 -20.73 -1.59
CA ALA A 20 2.36 -19.72 -1.76
C ALA A 20 3.22 -19.51 -0.50
N LEU A 21 2.61 -19.61 0.69
CA LEU A 21 3.35 -19.59 1.95
C LEU A 21 4.26 -20.82 2.08
N ALA A 22 3.74 -22.02 1.78
CA ALA A 22 4.51 -23.27 1.88
C ALA A 22 5.66 -23.36 0.87
N SER A 23 5.54 -22.73 -0.30
CA SER A 23 6.58 -22.77 -1.34
C SER A 23 7.66 -21.70 -1.19
N GLY A 24 7.57 -20.78 -0.23
CA GLY A 24 8.54 -19.69 -0.05
C GLY A 24 8.50 -18.60 -1.12
N VAL A 25 7.53 -18.64 -2.06
CA VAL A 25 7.47 -17.68 -3.18
C VAL A 25 7.18 -16.23 -2.74
N LEU A 26 6.76 -16.07 -1.49
CA LEU A 26 6.51 -14.78 -0.86
C LEU A 26 7.75 -14.17 -0.20
N ASP A 27 8.81 -14.95 0.02
CA ASP A 27 9.94 -14.53 0.86
C ASP A 27 10.65 -13.31 0.26
N SER A 28 10.96 -13.35 -1.03
CA SER A 28 11.59 -12.20 -1.71
C SER A 28 10.70 -10.95 -1.69
N TYR A 29 9.37 -11.13 -1.74
CA TYR A 29 8.43 -10.01 -1.70
C TYR A 29 8.36 -9.41 -0.30
N ARG A 30 8.21 -10.24 0.72
CA ARG A 30 8.19 -9.86 2.14
C ARG A 30 9.49 -9.19 2.56
N THR A 31 10.63 -9.78 2.21
CA THR A 31 11.97 -9.25 2.47
C THR A 31 12.11 -7.83 1.93
N ARG A 32 11.71 -7.63 0.67
CA ARG A 32 11.82 -6.32 0.02
C ARG A 32 10.88 -5.27 0.61
N ARG A 33 9.64 -5.66 0.93
CA ARG A 33 8.56 -4.69 1.21
C ARG A 33 8.33 -4.47 2.70
N TRP A 34 8.43 -5.51 3.53
CA TRP A 34 7.92 -5.51 4.90
C TRP A 34 8.94 -5.92 5.98
N GLN A 35 10.03 -6.61 5.64
CA GLN A 35 10.99 -7.09 6.65
C GLN A 35 11.62 -5.97 7.48
N ARG A 36 11.94 -4.84 6.83
CA ARG A 36 12.46 -3.63 7.49
C ARG A 36 11.34 -2.71 8.00
N GLY A 37 10.08 -3.18 8.03
CA GLY A 37 8.92 -2.39 8.42
C GLY A 37 9.05 -1.69 9.79
N PRO A 38 9.52 -2.38 10.86
CA PRO A 38 9.71 -1.73 12.16
C PRO A 38 10.77 -0.62 12.15
N GLU A 39 11.86 -0.81 11.40
CA GLU A 39 12.90 0.19 11.19
C GLU A 39 12.36 1.39 10.40
N PHE A 40 11.62 1.14 9.33
CA PHE A 40 11.02 2.19 8.53
C PHE A 40 9.96 2.98 9.30
N ALA A 41 9.15 2.31 10.12
CA ALA A 41 8.17 2.96 10.97
C ALA A 41 8.81 3.87 12.04
N SER A 42 10.01 3.52 12.53
CA SER A 42 10.72 4.37 13.51
C SER A 42 11.20 5.69 12.89
N TRP A 43 11.57 5.67 11.61
CA TRP A 43 11.92 6.88 10.84
C TRP A 43 10.72 7.80 10.59
N LEU A 44 9.50 7.26 10.65
CA LEU A 44 8.24 7.99 10.41
C LEU A 44 7.57 8.47 11.71
N THR A 45 8.35 8.64 12.77
CA THR A 45 7.94 9.37 13.98
C THR A 45 8.25 10.85 13.79
N GLN A 46 7.48 11.74 14.42
CA GLN A 46 7.59 13.18 14.19
C GLN A 46 9.01 13.70 14.49
N ASP A 47 9.64 13.22 15.56
CA ASP A 47 11.03 13.59 15.91
C ASP A 47 12.06 13.05 14.91
N GLN A 48 11.89 11.83 14.42
CA GLN A 48 12.85 11.22 13.49
C GLN A 48 12.69 11.77 12.08
N LEU A 49 11.51 12.25 11.71
CA LEU A 49 11.25 12.79 10.40
C LEU A 49 12.10 14.04 10.12
N ALA A 50 12.31 14.89 11.14
CA ALA A 50 13.16 16.08 11.05
C ALA A 50 14.62 15.76 10.64
N VAL A 51 15.09 14.55 10.93
CA VAL A 51 16.45 14.09 10.63
C VAL A 51 16.49 13.01 9.55
N LEU A 52 15.35 12.66 8.93
CA LEU A 52 15.27 11.66 7.86
C LEU A 52 16.22 12.03 6.72
N THR A 53 17.13 11.15 6.34
CA THR A 53 18.10 11.45 5.28
C THR A 53 17.53 11.15 3.89
N ALA A 54 18.11 11.74 2.85
CA ALA A 54 17.75 11.44 1.46
C ALA A 54 17.94 9.95 1.12
N GLU A 55 18.93 9.29 1.71
CA GLU A 55 19.15 7.85 1.55
C GLU A 55 18.04 7.01 2.20
N GLN A 56 17.61 7.38 3.41
CA GLN A 56 16.49 6.73 4.09
C GLN A 56 15.18 6.93 3.31
N ALA A 57 14.92 8.16 2.86
CA ALA A 57 13.76 8.48 2.03
C ALA A 57 13.74 7.66 0.72
N LEU A 58 14.87 7.55 0.02
CA LEU A 58 14.97 6.76 -1.20
C LEU A 58 14.80 5.26 -0.93
N THR A 59 15.27 4.79 0.24
CA THR A 59 15.08 3.42 0.71
C THR A 59 13.60 3.11 0.95
N LEU A 60 12.87 4.00 1.63
CA LEU A 60 11.41 3.91 1.82
C LEU A 60 10.69 3.85 0.47
N TYR A 61 11.05 4.73 -0.46
CA TYR A 61 10.46 4.78 -1.80
C TYR A 61 10.67 3.49 -2.59
N ARG A 62 11.87 2.90 -2.54
CA ARG A 62 12.16 1.62 -3.19
C ARG A 62 11.38 0.47 -2.55
N ALA A 63 11.28 0.44 -1.22
CA ALA A 63 10.54 -0.58 -0.50
C ALA A 63 9.03 -0.51 -0.81
N SER A 64 8.49 0.69 -1.06
CA SER A 64 7.10 0.87 -1.48
C SER A 64 6.80 0.29 -2.88
N GLY A 65 7.81 -0.12 -3.65
CA GLY A 65 7.68 -0.54 -5.05
C GLY A 65 7.94 0.57 -6.07
N GLY A 66 8.36 1.75 -5.62
CA GLY A 66 8.75 2.87 -6.47
C GLY A 66 9.83 2.50 -7.49
N ARG A 67 9.67 3.01 -8.72
CA ARG A 67 10.59 2.72 -9.84
C ARG A 67 11.23 3.98 -10.45
N ARG A 68 10.65 5.15 -10.20
CA ARG A 68 11.12 6.45 -10.74
C ARG A 68 12.16 7.06 -9.80
N ASN A 69 13.18 6.27 -9.45
CA ASN A 69 14.18 6.62 -8.43
C ASN A 69 14.88 7.96 -8.69
N ARG A 70 15.15 8.28 -9.96
CA ARG A 70 15.82 9.52 -10.35
C ARG A 70 14.98 10.75 -10.04
N GLU A 71 13.69 10.67 -10.29
CA GLU A 71 12.74 11.76 -10.08
C GLU A 71 12.38 11.88 -8.61
N PHE A 72 12.20 10.74 -7.92
CA PHE A 72 12.02 10.78 -6.49
C PHE A 72 13.24 11.39 -5.78
N GLY A 73 14.45 10.99 -6.21
CA GLY A 73 15.70 11.52 -5.69
C GLY A 73 16.02 12.97 -6.09
N SER A 74 15.23 13.61 -6.97
CA SER A 74 15.37 15.03 -7.28
C SER A 74 14.53 15.94 -6.37
N ASN A 75 13.62 15.39 -5.56
CA ASN A 75 12.94 16.20 -4.55
C ASN A 75 13.94 16.61 -3.45
N PRO A 76 13.96 17.89 -3.04
CA PRO A 76 14.66 18.32 -1.83
C PRO A 76 14.25 17.50 -0.61
N ILE A 77 15.19 17.21 0.30
CA ILE A 77 14.88 16.38 1.47
C ILE A 77 13.89 17.08 2.40
N GLU A 78 13.93 18.40 2.47
CA GLU A 78 12.99 19.24 3.21
C GLU A 78 11.56 19.03 2.68
N GLU A 79 11.36 19.07 1.36
CA GLU A 79 10.04 18.83 0.75
C GLU A 79 9.53 17.41 1.01
N ILE A 80 10.43 16.42 1.00
CA ILE A 80 10.06 15.03 1.36
C ILE A 80 9.59 14.98 2.81
N ARG A 81 10.34 15.59 3.74
CA ARG A 81 9.98 15.60 5.16
C ARG A 81 8.65 16.31 5.39
N ASP A 82 8.45 17.48 4.80
CA ASP A 82 7.22 18.25 4.92
C ASP A 82 6.01 17.48 4.36
N SER A 83 6.17 16.82 3.20
CA SER A 83 5.11 16.00 2.60
C SER A 83 4.76 14.78 3.45
N VAL A 84 5.75 14.14 4.05
CA VAL A 84 5.53 13.00 4.94
C VAL A 84 4.92 13.45 6.28
N ASP A 85 5.34 14.60 6.81
CA ASP A 85 4.82 15.16 8.06
C ASP A 85 3.34 15.51 7.89
N PHE A 86 3.03 16.23 6.82
CA PHE A 86 1.68 16.56 6.42
C PHE A 86 0.82 15.30 6.28
N LEU A 87 1.29 14.28 5.56
CA LEU A 87 0.56 13.03 5.38
C LEU A 87 0.28 12.28 6.69
N LEU A 88 1.19 12.32 7.66
CA LEU A 88 1.12 11.46 8.84
C LEU A 88 0.57 12.16 10.09
N PHE A 89 0.74 13.47 10.22
CA PHE A 89 0.50 14.19 11.48
C PHE A 89 -0.42 15.40 11.36
N ASP A 90 -0.70 15.91 10.16
CA ASP A 90 -1.60 17.05 10.01
C ASP A 90 -3.04 16.70 10.48
N THR A 91 -3.75 17.72 10.97
CA THR A 91 -5.09 17.64 11.53
C THR A 91 -6.21 17.56 10.48
N ILE A 92 -5.91 17.85 9.21
CA ILE A 92 -6.84 17.66 8.10
C ILE A 92 -7.22 16.17 7.99
N LYS A 93 -8.44 15.92 7.52
CA LYS A 93 -8.93 14.55 7.29
C LYS A 93 -7.98 13.78 6.36
N LEU A 94 -7.84 12.48 6.62
CA LEU A 94 -6.99 11.58 5.82
C LEU A 94 -7.28 11.66 4.32
N GLU A 95 -8.54 11.84 3.93
CA GLU A 95 -8.95 12.05 2.53
C GLU A 95 -8.17 13.21 1.88
N GLY A 96 -8.20 14.39 2.50
CA GLY A 96 -7.48 15.56 1.98
C GLY A 96 -5.98 15.37 1.99
N ARG A 97 -5.43 14.82 3.10
CA ARG A 97 -4.00 14.57 3.22
C ARG A 97 -3.48 13.60 2.15
N PHE A 98 -4.24 12.53 1.88
CA PHE A 98 -3.92 11.57 0.84
C PHE A 98 -3.98 12.21 -0.55
N ASP A 99 -5.02 13.00 -0.82
CA ASP A 99 -5.21 13.63 -2.12
C ASP A 99 -4.06 14.59 -2.47
N GLU A 100 -3.71 15.49 -1.54
CA GLU A 100 -2.63 16.46 -1.70
C GLU A 100 -1.26 15.80 -1.92
N CYS A 101 -1.02 14.61 -1.35
CA CYS A 101 0.23 13.87 -1.55
C CYS A 101 0.23 12.95 -2.79
N ALA A 102 -0.93 12.51 -3.27
CA ALA A 102 -1.03 11.50 -4.32
C ALA A 102 -1.43 12.06 -5.69
N SER A 103 -2.24 13.13 -5.72
CA SER A 103 -2.81 13.70 -6.94
C SER A 103 -1.84 14.57 -7.70
N ALA A 104 -2.00 14.62 -9.03
CA ALA A 104 -1.27 15.56 -9.85
C ALA A 104 -1.72 16.99 -9.50
N GLY A 105 -0.77 17.86 -9.15
CA GLY A 105 -1.05 19.24 -8.72
C GLY A 105 -1.40 19.40 -7.24
N GLY A 106 -1.35 18.33 -6.43
CA GLY A 106 -1.44 18.45 -4.97
C GLY A 106 -0.22 19.17 -4.39
N GLY A 107 -0.42 19.97 -3.34
CA GLY A 107 0.60 20.83 -2.74
C GLY A 107 1.75 20.09 -2.06
N PHE A 108 1.54 18.82 -1.71
CA PHE A 108 2.53 17.95 -1.06
C PHE A 108 2.92 16.77 -1.97
N LYS A 109 2.75 16.93 -3.28
CA LYS A 109 3.02 15.89 -4.26
C LYS A 109 4.51 15.81 -4.56
N LEU A 110 5.14 14.71 -4.17
CA LEU A 110 6.55 14.43 -4.51
C LEU A 110 6.71 13.85 -5.92
N GLU A 111 7.73 14.30 -6.65
CA GLU A 111 8.07 13.77 -7.98
C GLU A 111 8.41 12.28 -7.92
N GLY A 112 8.01 11.52 -8.94
CA GLY A 112 8.16 10.06 -8.98
C GLY A 112 7.29 9.26 -7.99
N ALA A 113 6.70 9.89 -6.97
CA ALA A 113 5.78 9.26 -6.01
C ALA A 113 4.32 9.29 -6.50
N GLY A 114 3.44 8.57 -5.80
CA GLY A 114 2.01 8.56 -6.06
C GLY A 114 1.29 7.68 -5.05
N LYS A 115 0.03 7.30 -5.33
CA LYS A 115 -0.82 6.56 -4.39
C LYS A 115 -0.18 5.33 -3.73
N GLU A 116 0.68 4.59 -4.44
CA GLU A 116 1.36 3.41 -3.89
C GLU A 116 2.38 3.79 -2.81
N PHE A 117 3.12 4.88 -2.99
CA PHE A 117 4.06 5.38 -1.98
C PHE A 117 3.31 5.96 -0.77
N VAL A 118 2.30 6.80 -1.02
CA VAL A 118 1.48 7.44 0.03
C VAL A 118 0.79 6.37 0.91
N SER A 119 0.10 5.41 0.29
CA SER A 119 -0.55 4.31 1.03
C SER A 119 0.44 3.36 1.71
N TYR A 120 1.67 3.22 1.19
CA TYR A 120 2.72 2.46 1.85
C TYR A 120 3.18 3.12 3.15
N LEU A 121 3.41 4.45 3.15
CA LEU A 121 3.78 5.19 4.36
C LEU A 121 2.70 5.10 5.44
N LEU A 122 1.44 5.22 5.05
CA LEU A 122 0.31 5.02 5.97
C LEU A 122 0.27 3.60 6.53
N CYS A 123 0.44 2.57 5.68
CA CYS A 123 0.48 1.17 6.13
C CYS A 123 1.67 0.88 7.05
N LEU A 124 2.84 1.52 6.84
CA LEU A 124 3.96 1.45 7.78
C LEU A 124 3.61 2.08 9.13
N LYS A 125 2.90 3.21 9.13
CA LYS A 125 2.49 3.94 10.34
C LYS A 125 1.54 3.12 11.20
N ASP A 126 0.51 2.54 10.60
CA ASP A 126 -0.39 1.61 11.28
C ASP A 126 -0.95 0.56 10.32
N PRO A 127 -0.38 -0.66 10.29
CA PRO A 127 -0.83 -1.72 9.39
C PRO A 127 -2.19 -2.30 9.77
N ASN A 128 -2.74 -1.97 10.95
CA ASN A 128 -4.09 -2.39 11.33
C ASN A 128 -5.18 -1.47 10.77
N LEU A 129 -4.82 -0.23 10.44
CA LEU A 129 -5.75 0.82 9.99
C LEU A 129 -5.62 1.14 8.52
N PHE A 130 -4.42 1.10 7.95
CA PHE A 130 -4.17 1.62 6.60
C PHE A 130 -3.71 0.53 5.63
N ALA A 131 -4.43 0.44 4.51
CA ALA A 131 -4.14 -0.50 3.45
C ALA A 131 -3.20 0.09 2.40
N LEU A 132 -2.41 -0.78 1.78
CA LEU A 132 -1.59 -0.44 0.63
C LEU A 132 -2.43 -0.49 -0.66
N TRP A 133 -2.39 0.58 -1.45
CA TRP A 133 -3.07 0.67 -2.74
C TRP A 133 -2.07 0.54 -3.89
N ASN A 134 -1.98 -0.68 -4.43
CA ASN A 134 -1.10 -1.07 -5.53
C ASN A 134 -1.85 -1.93 -6.58
N PRO A 135 -1.23 -2.30 -7.72
CA PRO A 135 -1.89 -3.12 -8.74
C PRO A 135 -2.37 -4.50 -8.25
N HIS A 136 -1.76 -5.07 -7.21
CA HIS A 136 -2.20 -6.34 -6.63
C HIS A 136 -3.51 -6.16 -5.84
N SER A 137 -3.60 -5.09 -5.06
CA SER A 137 -4.83 -4.69 -4.35
C SER A 137 -6.00 -4.48 -5.33
N ASP A 138 -5.77 -3.81 -6.46
CA ASP A 138 -6.81 -3.64 -7.50
C ASP A 138 -7.27 -4.99 -8.07
N ARG A 139 -6.32 -5.88 -8.37
CA ARG A 139 -6.62 -7.21 -8.94
C ARG A 139 -7.39 -8.10 -7.98
N ILE A 140 -7.05 -8.11 -6.69
CA ILE A 140 -7.76 -8.96 -5.73
C ILE A 140 -9.19 -8.48 -5.51
N LEU A 141 -9.40 -7.16 -5.44
CA LEU A 141 -10.75 -6.58 -5.31
C LEU A 141 -11.64 -6.94 -6.52
N ARG A 142 -11.09 -6.91 -7.74
CA ARG A 142 -11.77 -7.38 -8.95
C ARG A 142 -12.07 -8.86 -8.89
N ARG A 143 -11.09 -9.69 -8.52
CA ARG A 143 -11.23 -11.15 -8.42
C ARG A 143 -12.26 -11.58 -7.38
N MET A 144 -12.42 -10.80 -6.31
CA MET A 144 -13.42 -11.03 -5.27
C MET A 144 -14.77 -10.36 -5.56
N GLY A 145 -14.93 -9.66 -6.69
CA GLY A 145 -16.19 -9.01 -7.06
C GLY A 145 -16.58 -7.81 -6.18
N ILE A 146 -15.64 -7.27 -5.41
CA ILE A 146 -15.85 -6.19 -4.43
C ILE A 146 -15.13 -4.89 -4.82
N TYR A 147 -14.73 -4.76 -6.08
CA TYR A 147 -14.12 -3.53 -6.59
C TYR A 147 -15.10 -2.35 -6.47
N PRO A 148 -14.68 -1.20 -5.91
CA PRO A 148 -15.55 -0.03 -5.79
C PRO A 148 -16.06 0.45 -7.16
N ARG A 149 -17.39 0.57 -7.31
CA ARG A 149 -18.03 0.93 -8.60
C ARG A 149 -17.83 2.40 -8.98
N GLY A 150 -17.51 3.26 -8.01
CA GLY A 150 -17.31 4.70 -8.18
C GLY A 150 -15.83 5.10 -8.31
N LEU A 151 -14.89 4.16 -8.28
CA LEU A 151 -13.47 4.47 -8.29
C LEU A 151 -13.11 5.32 -9.52
N GLY A 152 -12.54 6.51 -9.30
CA GLY A 152 -12.21 7.49 -10.35
C GLY A 152 -13.26 8.60 -10.55
N LYS A 153 -14.37 8.58 -9.80
CA LYS A 153 -15.26 9.74 -9.66
C LYS A 153 -14.83 10.52 -8.43
N GLY A 154 -14.20 11.69 -8.64
CA GLY A 154 -13.69 12.53 -7.55
C GLY A 154 -12.17 12.44 -7.39
N ASN A 155 -11.69 12.95 -6.26
CA ASN A 155 -10.27 13.06 -5.93
C ASN A 155 -9.66 11.72 -5.47
N LEU A 156 -8.33 11.62 -5.41
CA LEU A 156 -7.66 10.37 -5.02
C LEU A 156 -7.82 10.05 -3.54
N GLY A 157 -8.06 11.06 -2.71
CA GLY A 157 -8.39 10.90 -1.30
C GLY A 157 -9.64 10.06 -1.08
N MET A 158 -10.75 10.42 -1.71
CA MET A 158 -12.01 9.68 -1.66
C MET A 158 -11.83 8.26 -2.22
N ALA A 159 -11.13 8.14 -3.35
CA ALA A 159 -10.83 6.84 -3.94
C ALA A 159 -10.01 5.94 -3.00
N TYR A 160 -9.09 6.51 -2.20
CA TYR A 160 -8.35 5.75 -1.20
C TYR A 160 -9.26 5.25 -0.07
N MET A 161 -10.22 6.07 0.39
CA MET A 161 -11.19 5.64 1.40
C MET A 161 -12.04 4.46 0.91
N ASP A 162 -12.51 4.51 -0.34
CA ASP A 162 -13.25 3.41 -0.98
C ASP A 162 -12.41 2.12 -1.06
N ILE A 163 -11.13 2.25 -1.45
CA ILE A 163 -10.19 1.12 -1.51
C ILE A 163 -9.93 0.56 -0.12
N LEU A 164 -9.77 1.41 0.88
CA LEU A 164 -9.54 1.01 2.26
C LEU A 164 -10.70 0.19 2.80
N GLU A 165 -11.94 0.63 2.58
CA GLU A 165 -13.14 -0.12 2.98
C GLU A 165 -13.20 -1.48 2.25
N ALA A 166 -12.92 -1.50 0.96
CA ALA A 166 -12.96 -2.73 0.17
C ALA A 166 -11.88 -3.74 0.63
N LEU A 167 -10.66 -3.26 0.93
CA LEU A 167 -9.58 -4.11 1.43
C LEU A 167 -9.82 -4.57 2.87
N GLN A 168 -10.51 -3.78 3.70
CA GLN A 168 -10.95 -4.22 5.02
C GLN A 168 -11.91 -5.42 4.91
N ARG A 169 -12.78 -5.44 3.89
CA ARG A 169 -13.63 -6.62 3.62
C ARG A 169 -12.80 -7.83 3.19
N VAL A 170 -11.74 -7.65 2.38
CA VAL A 170 -10.79 -8.74 2.06
C VAL A 170 -10.18 -9.29 3.34
N ARG A 171 -9.63 -8.42 4.20
CA ARG A 171 -9.02 -8.80 5.48
C ARG A 171 -9.98 -9.65 6.33
N GLN A 172 -11.22 -9.21 6.51
CA GLN A 172 -12.23 -9.89 7.30
C GLN A 172 -12.66 -11.24 6.69
N LEU A 173 -12.99 -11.26 5.39
CA LEU A 173 -13.45 -12.49 4.71
C LEU A 173 -12.38 -13.58 4.66
N MET A 174 -11.11 -13.18 4.62
CA MET A 174 -9.96 -14.06 4.52
C MET A 174 -9.30 -14.36 5.87
N GLY A 175 -9.71 -13.69 6.95
CA GLY A 175 -9.14 -13.87 8.29
C GLY A 175 -7.68 -13.43 8.41
N LEU A 176 -7.30 -12.34 7.73
CA LEU A 176 -5.91 -11.85 7.70
C LEU A 176 -5.65 -10.89 8.86
N SER A 177 -4.47 -10.98 9.47
CA SER A 177 -4.16 -10.25 10.72
C SER A 177 -4.12 -8.73 10.53
N ASP A 178 -3.50 -8.25 9.45
CA ASP A 178 -3.32 -6.83 9.17
C ASP A 178 -3.21 -6.56 7.65
N PHE A 179 -3.06 -5.30 7.24
CA PHE A 179 -2.99 -4.92 5.84
C PHE A 179 -1.67 -5.27 5.13
N ARG A 180 -0.59 -5.57 5.85
CA ARG A 180 0.64 -6.12 5.25
C ARG A 180 0.37 -7.54 4.78
N VAL A 181 -0.35 -8.32 5.59
CA VAL A 181 -0.79 -9.67 5.20
C VAL A 181 -1.82 -9.61 4.06
N VAL A 182 -2.70 -8.60 4.02
CA VAL A 182 -3.58 -8.37 2.85
C VAL A 182 -2.78 -8.12 1.57
N ASP A 183 -1.71 -7.32 1.63
CA ASP A 183 -0.83 -7.08 0.49
C ASP A 183 -0.10 -8.35 0.04
N GLU A 184 0.46 -9.13 0.98
CA GLU A 184 1.09 -10.43 0.66
C GLU A 184 0.09 -11.41 0.03
N PHE A 185 -1.13 -11.47 0.58
CA PHE A 185 -2.22 -12.27 0.03
C PHE A 185 -2.55 -11.83 -1.40
N ALA A 186 -2.79 -10.53 -1.61
CA ALA A 186 -3.08 -9.96 -2.91
C ALA A 186 -1.94 -10.25 -3.90
N TYR A 187 -0.68 -10.11 -3.48
CA TYR A 187 0.48 -10.45 -4.28
C TYR A 187 0.47 -11.93 -4.68
N ALA A 188 0.34 -12.85 -3.73
CA ALA A 188 0.34 -14.30 -3.99
C ALA A 188 -0.72 -14.72 -5.00
N VAL A 189 -1.97 -14.28 -4.80
CA VAL A 189 -3.11 -14.82 -5.55
C VAL A 189 -3.41 -14.05 -6.83
N THR A 190 -2.68 -12.97 -7.13
CA THR A 190 -2.86 -12.20 -8.38
C THR A 190 -1.69 -12.33 -9.34
N ARG A 191 -0.66 -13.11 -9.00
CA ARG A 191 0.43 -13.44 -9.92
C ARG A 191 -0.04 -14.42 -11.01
N PRO A 192 0.47 -14.28 -12.25
CA PRO A 192 0.31 -15.31 -13.26
C PRO A 192 0.97 -16.62 -12.79
N VAL A 193 0.31 -17.76 -13.02
CA VAL A 193 0.75 -19.12 -12.61
C VAL A 193 2.19 -19.45 -13.06
N LYS A 194 2.68 -18.83 -14.14
CA LYS A 194 4.07 -18.98 -14.63
C LYS A 194 5.16 -18.45 -13.69
N ALA A 195 4.82 -17.70 -12.64
CA ALA A 195 5.79 -17.07 -11.75
C ALA A 195 6.15 -17.92 -10.50
N LEU A 196 5.72 -19.18 -10.46
CA LEU A 196 5.98 -20.16 -9.39
C LEU A 196 7.01 -21.23 -9.78
N ALA A 197 7.59 -21.15 -10.99
CA ALA A 197 8.48 -22.16 -11.56
C ALA A 197 9.79 -21.55 -12.10
N GLY A 198 10.34 -20.54 -11.45
CA GLY A 198 11.61 -19.92 -11.82
C GLY A 198 12.38 -19.50 -10.58
#